data_AF-A0AAN7PIQ9-F1
#
_entry.id   AF-A0AAN7PIQ9-F1
#
_cell.length_a   1.000
_cell.length_b   1.000
_cell.length_c   1.000
_cell.angle_alpha   90.00
_cell.angle_beta   90.00
_cell.angle_gamma   90.00
#
_symmetry.space_group_name_H-M   'P 1'
#
loop_
_entity.id
_entity.type
_entity.pdbx_description
1 polymer ?
#
loop_
_entity_poly.entity_id
_entity_poly.type
_entity_poly.pdbx_seq_one_letter_code
_entity_poly.pdbx_strand_id
1 'polypeptide(L)'
;MDNETFTFLLRILLPNVAKQGTSLRQSISAEDRLMLTLRYLATGETLRSLSFSTRIAHNTLSVIIKEVLLAICKCLEEEYLKVNML
;
A
#
# COMPACT_ATOMS: atom_id res chain seq x y z
N MET A 1 14.04 -3.51 3.48
CA MET A 1 13.17 -3.94 4.58
C MET A 1 13.31 -5.44 4.68
N ASP A 2 13.59 -5.95 5.86
CA ASP A 2 13.61 -7.39 6.14
C ASP A 2 12.18 -7.97 6.17
N ASN A 3 12.09 -9.30 6.18
CA ASN A 3 10.81 -10.01 6.07
C ASN A 3 9.94 -9.87 7.34
N GLU A 4 10.55 -9.74 8.51
CA GLU A 4 9.83 -9.61 9.78
C GLU A 4 9.13 -8.26 9.84
N THR A 5 9.84 -7.18 9.50
CA THR A 5 9.28 -5.83 9.40
C THR A 5 8.16 -5.78 8.34
N PHE A 6 8.33 -6.44 7.19
CA PHE A 6 7.27 -6.53 6.16
C PHE A 6 6.01 -7.19 6.72
N THR A 7 6.17 -8.35 7.36
CA THR A 7 5.06 -9.15 7.88
C THR A 7 4.33 -8.42 9.00
N PHE A 8 5.07 -7.75 9.88
CA PHE A 8 4.51 -6.89 10.92
C PHE A 8 3.65 -5.77 10.32
N LEU A 9 4.20 -5.03 9.34
CA LEU A 9 3.50 -3.94 8.68
C LEU A 9 2.25 -4.44 7.95
N LEU A 10 2.34 -5.56 7.23
CA LEU A 10 1.20 -6.16 6.56
C LEU A 10 0.09 -6.54 7.54
N ARG A 11 0.45 -7.11 8.71
CA ARG A 11 -0.50 -7.51 9.75
C ARG A 11 -1.29 -6.33 10.30
N ILE A 12 -0.63 -5.20 10.58
CA ILE A 12 -1.32 -4.02 11.11
C ILE A 12 -2.16 -3.29 10.04
N LEU A 13 -1.77 -3.39 8.76
CA LEU A 13 -2.48 -2.75 7.64
C LEU A 13 -3.65 -3.56 7.10
N LEU A 14 -3.63 -4.89 7.27
CA LEU A 14 -4.64 -5.83 6.78
C LEU A 14 -6.09 -5.35 6.98
N PRO A 15 -6.50 -4.86 8.17
CA PRO A 15 -7.87 -4.39 8.41
C PRO A 15 -8.29 -3.19 7.54
N ASN A 16 -7.34 -2.35 7.12
CA ASN A 16 -7.59 -1.12 6.36
C ASN A 16 -7.37 -1.28 4.85
N VAL A 17 -6.55 -2.26 4.45
CA VAL A 17 -6.06 -2.40 3.06
C VAL A 17 -6.65 -3.62 2.34
N ALA A 18 -7.19 -4.60 3.07
CA ALA A 18 -7.85 -5.75 2.46
C ALA A 18 -9.15 -5.33 1.75
N LYS A 19 -9.23 -5.61 0.44
CA LYS A 19 -10.48 -5.50 -0.32
C LYS A 19 -11.08 -6.89 -0.49
N GLN A 20 -12.37 -7.02 -0.16
CA GLN A 20 -13.11 -8.24 -0.45
C GLN A 20 -13.13 -8.47 -1.97
N GLY A 21 -12.87 -9.72 -2.37
CA GLY A 21 -12.97 -10.13 -3.76
C GLY A 21 -14.41 -9.96 -4.25
N THR A 22 -14.57 -9.58 -5.52
CA THR A 22 -15.88 -9.59 -6.17
C THR A 22 -15.97 -10.79 -7.10
N SER A 23 -17.16 -11.35 -7.31
CA SER A 23 -17.38 -12.52 -8.18
C SER A 23 -16.90 -12.31 -9.63
N LEU A 24 -16.67 -11.05 -10.04
CA LEU A 24 -16.24 -10.65 -11.38
C LEU A 24 -14.71 -10.59 -11.54
N ARG A 25 -13.95 -10.38 -10.46
CA ARG A 25 -12.48 -10.29 -10.50
C ARG A 25 -11.87 -10.47 -9.11
N GLN A 26 -10.81 -11.29 -9.03
CA GLN A 26 -10.00 -11.41 -7.82
C GLN A 26 -9.38 -10.04 -7.47
N SER A 27 -9.57 -9.62 -6.21
CA SER A 27 -8.99 -8.38 -5.73
C SER A 27 -7.47 -8.51 -5.63
N ILE A 28 -6.76 -7.40 -5.85
CA ILE A 28 -5.31 -7.32 -5.61
C ILE A 28 -5.12 -7.50 -4.09
N SER A 29 -4.28 -8.47 -3.70
CA SER A 29 -4.09 -8.85 -2.30
C SER A 29 -3.54 -7.68 -1.47
N ALA A 30 -3.75 -7.70 -0.15
CA ALA A 30 -3.18 -6.68 0.73
C ALA A 30 -1.63 -6.68 0.66
N GLU A 31 -1.03 -7.86 0.47
CA GLU A 31 0.42 -8.05 0.30
C GLU A 31 0.91 -7.36 -0.98
N ASP A 32 0.28 -7.62 -2.13
CA ASP A 32 0.64 -6.99 -3.40
C ASP A 32 0.47 -5.47 -3.34
N ARG A 33 -0.61 -4.99 -2.70
CA ARG A 33 -0.87 -3.56 -2.50
C ARG A 33 0.23 -2.89 -1.69
N LEU A 34 0.67 -3.54 -0.61
CA LEU A 34 1.75 -3.04 0.24
C LEU A 34 3.09 -3.05 -0.52
N MET A 35 3.46 -4.18 -1.12
CA MET A 35 4.69 -4.33 -1.89
C MET A 35 4.79 -3.27 -3.00
N LEU A 36 3.70 -3.08 -3.75
CA LEU A 36 3.63 -2.09 -4.83
C LEU A 36 3.84 -0.66 -4.31
N THR A 37 3.22 -0.34 -3.18
CA THR A 37 3.34 1.00 -2.59
C THR A 37 4.75 1.24 -2.06
N LEU A 38 5.36 0.26 -1.40
CA LEU A 38 6.75 0.35 -0.95
C LEU A 38 7.72 0.50 -2.12
N ARG A 39 7.50 -0.22 -3.23
CA ARG A 39 8.29 -0.05 -4.45
C ARG A 39 8.16 1.37 -5.02
N TYR A 40 6.94 1.90 -5.09
CA TYR A 40 6.70 3.27 -5.54
C TYR A 40 7.47 4.29 -4.68
N LEU A 41 7.41 4.15 -3.35
CA LEU A 41 8.12 5.02 -2.41
C LEU A 41 9.65 4.90 -2.52
N ALA A 42 10.17 3.68 -2.68
CA ALA A 42 11.61 3.44 -2.73
C ALA A 42 12.25 3.91 -4.04
N THR A 43 11.51 3.82 -5.16
CA THR A 43 12.04 4.14 -6.49
C THR A 43 11.72 5.56 -6.95
N GLY A 44 10.64 6.16 -6.44
CA GLY A 44 10.13 7.45 -6.94
C GLY A 44 9.64 7.40 -8.39
N GLU A 45 9.37 6.20 -8.93
CA GLU A 45 8.94 6.05 -10.33
C GLU A 45 7.55 6.64 -10.58
N THR A 46 7.30 7.09 -11.82
CA THR A 46 5.96 7.59 -12.17
C THR A 46 4.93 6.45 -12.17
N LEU A 47 3.66 6.76 -11.87
CA LEU A 47 2.56 5.78 -11.95
C LEU A 47 2.44 5.14 -13.34
N ARG A 48 2.84 5.86 -14.39
CA ARG A 48 2.90 5.33 -15.76
C ARG A 48 3.97 4.24 -15.88
N SER A 49 5.19 4.49 -15.42
CA SER A 49 6.26 3.48 -15.37
C SER A 49 5.82 2.25 -14.59
N LEU A 50 5.28 2.48 -13.38
CA LEU A 50 4.83 1.41 -12.49
C LEU A 50 3.69 0.58 -13.14
N SER A 51 2.80 1.21 -13.90
CA SER A 51 1.72 0.52 -14.61
C SER A 51 2.23 -0.47 -15.67
N PHE A 52 3.32 -0.13 -16.36
CA PHE A 52 3.94 -1.05 -17.32
C PHE A 52 4.59 -2.24 -16.63
N SER A 53 5.29 -2.02 -15.50
CA SER A 53 5.95 -3.11 -14.77
C SER A 53 4.96 -4.05 -14.06
N THR A 54 3.83 -3.55 -13.58
CA THR A 54 2.88 -4.30 -12.75
C THR A 54 1.67 -4.80 -13.54
N ARG A 55 1.47 -4.30 -14.76
CA ARG A 55 0.29 -4.54 -15.61
C ARG A 55 -1.03 -4.13 -14.93
N ILE A 56 -0.96 -3.19 -14.00
CA ILE A 56 -2.12 -2.58 -13.34
C ILE A 56 -2.29 -1.16 -13.88
N ALA A 57 -3.52 -0.79 -14.23
CA ALA A 57 -3.79 0.53 -14.77
C ALA A 57 -3.40 1.66 -13.80
N HIS A 58 -2.82 2.73 -14.32
CA HIS A 58 -2.28 3.86 -13.53
C HIS A 58 -3.31 4.50 -12.58
N ASN A 59 -4.60 4.53 -12.97
CA ASN A 59 -5.68 5.02 -12.13
C ASN A 59 -5.90 4.12 -10.90
N THR A 60 -5.93 2.80 -11.10
CA THR A 60 -6.02 1.80 -10.02
C THR A 60 -4.81 1.89 -9.09
N LEU A 61 -3.60 2.06 -9.66
CA LEU A 61 -2.38 2.26 -8.87
C LEU A 61 -2.46 3.51 -7.99
N SER A 62 -2.93 4.64 -8.54
CA SER A 62 -3.11 5.88 -7.78
C SER A 62 -4.02 5.67 -6.56
N VAL A 63 -5.13 4.95 -6.75
CA VAL A 63 -6.07 4.62 -5.67
C VAL A 63 -5.42 3.71 -4.63
N ILE A 64 -4.74 2.63 -5.07
CA ILE A 64 -4.06 1.70 -4.16
C ILE A 64 -3.02 2.42 -3.31
N ILE A 65 -2.13 3.20 -3.93
CA ILE A 65 -1.04 3.89 -3.24
C ILE A 65 -1.60 4.85 -2.20
N LYS A 66 -2.64 5.63 -2.55
CA LYS A 66 -3.29 6.54 -1.60
C LYS A 66 -3.91 5.80 -0.41
N GLU A 67 -4.67 4.72 -0.67
CA GLU A 67 -5.29 3.92 0.39
C GLU A 67 -4.25 3.31 1.34
N VAL A 68 -3.16 2.75 0.79
CA VAL A 68 -2.09 2.13 1.58
C VAL A 68 -1.33 3.17 2.40
N LEU A 69 -1.00 4.33 1.82
CA LEU A 69 -0.31 5.40 2.54
C LEU A 69 -1.15 5.94 3.71
N LEU A 70 -2.46 6.14 3.49
CA LEU A 70 -3.37 6.57 4.56
C LEU A 70 -3.45 5.52 5.68
N ALA A 71 -3.49 4.23 5.32
CA ALA A 71 -3.47 3.16 6.30
C ALA A 71 -2.16 3.11 7.09
N ILE A 72 -1.01 3.32 6.42
CA ILE A 72 0.30 3.42 7.07
C ILE A 72 0.34 4.57 8.07
N CYS A 73 -0.07 5.78 7.65
CA CYS A 73 -0.13 6.92 8.55
C CYS A 73 -1.01 6.61 9.76
N LYS A 74 -2.24 6.14 9.55
CA LYS A 74 -3.18 5.84 10.63
C LYS A 74 -2.67 4.78 11.61
N CYS A 75 -2.06 3.70 11.11
CA CYS A 75 -1.57 2.61 11.96
C CYS A 75 -0.28 2.95 12.71
N LEU A 76 0.55 3.84 12.16
CA LEU A 76 1.82 4.23 12.78
C LEU A 76 1.73 5.56 13.54
N GLU A 77 0.62 6.29 13.43
CA GLU A 77 0.42 7.58 14.09
C GLU A 77 0.48 7.48 15.60
N GLU A 78 -0.21 6.50 16.18
CA GLU A 78 -0.28 6.34 17.64
C GLU A 78 1.06 5.99 18.28
N GLU A 79 1.94 5.29 17.54
CA GLU A 79 3.15 4.68 18.12
C GLU A 79 4.45 5.34 17.67
N TYR A 80 4.50 5.88 16.45
CA TYR A 80 5.76 6.30 15.81
C TYR A 80 5.74 7.70 15.18
N LEU A 81 4.59 8.18 14.69
CA LEU A 81 4.52 9.53 14.12
C LEU A 81 4.14 10.51 15.22
N LYS A 82 5.14 11.20 15.81
CA LYS A 82 4.89 12.45 16.53
C LYS A 82 4.50 13.53 15.53
N VAL A 83 3.25 13.48 15.05
CA VAL A 83 2.69 14.54 14.23
C VAL A 83 2.31 15.66 15.19
N ASN A 84 3.21 16.61 15.39
CA ASN A 84 2.91 17.86 16.06
C ASN A 84 2.04 18.67 15.09
N MET A 85 0.74 18.37 15.04
CA MET A 85 -0.21 19.15 14.27
C MET A 85 -0.40 20.47 15.03
N LEU A 86 0.14 21.55 14.46
CA LEU A 86 0.01 22.93 14.94
C LEU A 86 -1.44 23.43 14.84
#